data_AF-A0A960T3U1-F1
#
_entry.id   AF-A0A960T3U1-F1
#
_cell.length_a   1.000
_cell.length_b   1.000
_cell.length_c   1.000
_cell.angle_alpha   90.00
_cell.angle_beta   90.00
_cell.angle_gamma   90.00
#
_symmetry.space_group_name_H-M   'P 1'
#
loop_
_entity.id
_entity.type
_entity.pdbx_description
1 polymer ?
#
loop_
_entity_poly.entity_id
_entity_poly.type
_entity_poly.pdbx_seq_one_letter_code
_entity_poly.pdbx_strand_id
1 'polypeptide(L)'
;GLRIAVFNGGGDTHGGTISQTFITTIGETYELDFDAGIVAAGTGSKTQTLGVTVTGLSTLLDDSVVRSRSGAGTTWSGASFVFTADDTSSTITFTDVSGSSNSDLLLDHVVVTPVIMRTLTVEGTPVGQVYVEFAPPDEYGDTWYWTDFSRNYPEGTEITLTAVDPYITSTYPSKGLEYRFQRWLMDGVEIGTDPEVAFVLDGDRTLTAVYEEAPPVILTQPENV
;
A
#
# COMPACT_ATOMS: atom_id res chain seq x y z
N GLY A 1 0.33 26.00 3.72
CA GLY A 1 -0.40 27.10 3.07
C GLY A 1 -0.17 28.40 3.82
N LEU A 2 -1.01 29.43 3.66
CA LEU A 2 -1.01 30.65 4.49
C LEU A 2 -2.11 30.63 5.58
N ARG A 3 -2.78 29.49 5.80
CA ARG A 3 -3.94 29.37 6.70
C ARG A 3 -3.78 28.13 7.55
N ILE A 4 -3.96 28.30 8.86
CA ILE A 4 -3.89 27.24 9.87
C ILE A 4 -5.22 27.26 10.61
N ALA A 5 -5.79 26.09 10.89
CA ALA A 5 -6.88 25.95 11.85
C ALA A 5 -6.29 25.75 13.24
N VAL A 6 -6.81 26.49 14.22
CA VAL A 6 -6.41 26.38 15.63
C VAL A 6 -7.62 25.93 16.42
N PHE A 7 -7.47 24.85 17.18
CA PHE A 7 -8.46 24.38 18.14
C PHE A 7 -8.05 24.80 19.54
N ASN A 8 -9.04 25.08 20.39
CA ASN A 8 -8.89 25.54 21.77
C ASN A 8 -8.10 26.85 21.95
N GLY A 9 -7.99 27.67 20.90
CA GLY A 9 -7.20 28.90 20.93
C GLY A 9 -7.54 29.78 22.14
N GLY A 10 -6.54 30.05 22.98
CA GLY A 10 -6.70 30.85 24.20
C GLY A 10 -7.04 30.05 25.46
N GLY A 11 -7.13 28.71 25.38
CA GLY A 11 -7.05 27.80 26.53
C GLY A 11 -8.37 27.35 27.18
N ASP A 12 -9.54 27.69 26.64
CA ASP A 12 -10.78 27.68 27.45
C ASP A 12 -11.89 26.69 27.05
N THR A 13 -11.83 26.00 25.90
CA THR A 13 -12.78 24.89 25.59
C THR A 13 -12.18 23.87 24.64
N HIS A 14 -12.04 22.61 25.10
CA HIS A 14 -11.80 21.42 24.27
C HIS A 14 -13.06 21.02 23.49
N GLY A 15 -12.94 20.31 22.37
CA GLY A 15 -14.09 19.85 21.58
C GLY A 15 -14.42 20.67 20.34
N GLY A 16 -13.54 21.57 19.91
CA GLY A 16 -13.72 22.28 18.64
C GLY A 16 -13.71 21.30 17.47
N THR A 17 -14.56 21.54 16.47
CA THR A 17 -14.69 20.66 15.29
C THR A 17 -14.66 21.48 14.00
N ILE A 18 -13.99 20.97 12.97
CA ILE A 18 -14.09 21.43 11.59
C ILE A 18 -14.38 20.23 10.69
N SER A 19 -15.25 20.40 9.70
CA SER A 19 -15.60 19.34 8.77
C SER A 19 -15.77 19.85 7.35
N GLN A 20 -15.60 18.95 6.39
CA GLN A 20 -15.82 19.21 4.98
C GLN A 20 -16.34 17.96 4.28
N THR A 21 -17.41 18.13 3.51
CA THR A 21 -17.95 17.10 2.60
C THR A 21 -17.40 17.33 1.19
N PHE A 22 -17.03 16.25 0.52
CA PHE A 22 -16.52 16.25 -0.85
C PHE A 22 -17.05 15.03 -1.61
N ILE A 23 -16.97 15.08 -2.94
CA ILE A 23 -17.42 14.00 -3.81
C ILE A 23 -16.38 12.88 -3.80
N THR A 24 -16.86 11.64 -3.79
CA THR A 24 -16.09 10.41 -3.87
C THR A 24 -16.71 9.45 -4.89
N THR A 25 -15.96 8.42 -5.29
CA THR A 25 -16.48 7.29 -6.06
C THR A 25 -16.65 6.08 -5.15
N ILE A 26 -17.82 5.43 -5.20
CA ILE A 26 -18.09 4.23 -4.41
C ILE A 26 -17.06 3.13 -4.73
N GLY A 27 -16.44 2.56 -3.70
CA GLY A 27 -15.43 1.52 -3.78
C GLY A 27 -14.01 2.01 -4.05
N GLU A 28 -13.81 3.30 -4.32
CA GLU A 28 -12.47 3.88 -4.52
C GLU A 28 -11.82 4.20 -3.16
N THR A 29 -10.52 3.91 -3.06
CA THR A 29 -9.71 4.23 -1.89
C THR A 29 -9.11 5.62 -2.03
N TYR A 30 -9.06 6.37 -0.93
CA TYR A 30 -8.49 7.71 -0.86
C TYR A 30 -7.46 7.76 0.26
N GLU A 31 -6.41 8.54 0.04
CA GLU A 31 -5.44 8.94 1.06
C GLU A 31 -5.81 10.33 1.59
N LEU A 32 -5.87 10.45 2.91
CA LEU A 32 -6.04 11.69 3.66
C LEU A 32 -4.70 12.05 4.29
N ASP A 33 -4.04 13.07 3.75
CA ASP A 33 -2.81 13.65 4.28
C ASP A 33 -3.10 14.98 4.96
N PHE A 34 -2.45 15.23 6.10
CA PHE A 34 -2.49 16.53 6.76
C PHE A 34 -1.33 16.73 7.73
N ASP A 35 -1.08 17.99 8.07
CA ASP A 35 -0.13 18.36 9.13
C ASP A 35 -0.90 18.65 10.42
N ALA A 36 -0.53 17.96 11.50
CA ALA A 36 -1.05 18.23 12.85
C ALA A 36 0.06 18.74 13.77
N GLY A 37 -0.25 19.78 14.53
CA GLY A 37 0.70 20.44 15.41
C GLY A 37 0.15 20.73 16.79
N ILE A 38 1.07 21.01 17.71
CA ILE A 38 0.77 21.50 19.05
C ILE A 38 1.57 22.78 19.28
N VAL A 39 0.90 23.84 19.76
CA VAL A 39 1.56 25.01 20.35
C VAL A 39 1.31 25.01 21.86
N ALA A 40 2.37 25.16 22.64
CA ALA A 40 2.29 25.11 24.10
C ALA A 40 2.99 26.31 24.74
N ALA A 41 2.52 26.68 25.93
CA ALA A 41 3.17 27.65 26.79
C ALA A 41 3.64 26.99 28.11
N GLY A 42 4.59 27.63 28.79
CA GLY A 42 5.12 27.16 30.08
C GLY A 42 6.24 26.12 29.97
N THR A 43 6.50 25.41 31.07
CA THR A 43 7.67 24.52 31.21
C THR A 43 7.32 23.02 31.33
N GLY A 44 6.03 22.69 31.41
CA GLY A 44 5.54 21.31 31.52
C GLY A 44 5.39 20.59 30.18
N SER A 45 5.16 19.27 30.25
CA SER A 45 4.74 18.49 29.09
C SER A 45 3.25 18.70 28.81
N LYS A 46 2.90 18.89 27.54
CA LYS A 46 1.56 19.11 27.05
C LYS A 46 1.26 18.12 25.93
N THR A 47 0.02 17.67 25.87
CA THR A 47 -0.46 16.72 24.87
C THR A 47 -1.81 17.15 24.33
N GLN A 48 -1.92 17.25 23.02
CA GLN A 48 -3.15 17.50 22.29
C GLN A 48 -3.48 16.26 21.45
N THR A 49 -4.77 16.03 21.21
CA THR A 49 -5.26 14.88 20.44
C THR A 49 -6.29 15.37 19.45
N LEU A 50 -6.02 15.15 18.17
CA LEU A 50 -6.92 15.43 17.06
C LEU A 50 -7.66 14.15 16.70
N GLY A 51 -8.96 14.07 16.99
CA GLY A 51 -9.82 13.04 16.42
C GLY A 51 -10.04 13.29 14.93
N VAL A 52 -9.97 12.22 14.14
CA VAL A 52 -10.11 12.23 12.69
C VAL A 52 -11.16 11.19 12.32
N THR A 53 -12.30 11.65 11.81
CA THR A 53 -13.35 10.76 11.32
C THR A 53 -13.65 11.02 9.86
N VAL A 54 -13.87 9.96 9.10
CA VAL A 54 -14.41 10.03 7.74
C VAL A 54 -15.72 9.25 7.73
N THR A 55 -16.80 9.87 7.26
CA THR A 55 -18.11 9.23 7.16
C THR A 55 -18.67 9.33 5.74
N GLY A 56 -19.26 8.23 5.26
CA GLY A 56 -20.11 8.17 4.08
C GLY A 56 -21.49 7.67 4.50
N LEU A 57 -21.92 6.52 3.97
CA LEU A 57 -23.08 5.78 4.50
C LEU A 57 -22.79 5.19 5.88
N SER A 58 -21.53 4.82 6.12
CA SER A 58 -21.01 4.32 7.39
C SER A 58 -19.79 5.13 7.86
N THR A 59 -19.23 4.77 9.02
CA THR A 59 -17.94 5.30 9.46
C THR A 59 -16.82 4.58 8.72
N LEU A 60 -16.08 5.31 7.89
CA LEU A 60 -15.02 4.80 7.03
C LEU A 60 -13.64 4.89 7.71
N LEU A 61 -13.47 5.87 8.59
CA LEU A 61 -12.30 6.08 9.43
C LEU A 61 -12.75 6.67 10.77
N ASP A 62 -12.18 6.20 11.87
CA ASP A 62 -12.33 6.76 13.21
C ASP A 62 -11.04 6.51 13.98
N ASP A 63 -10.14 7.49 13.94
CA ASP A 63 -8.83 7.41 14.57
C ASP A 63 -8.47 8.77 15.20
N SER A 64 -7.28 8.87 15.79
CA SER A 64 -6.79 10.10 16.39
C SER A 64 -5.29 10.26 16.25
N VAL A 65 -4.87 11.51 16.20
CA VAL A 65 -3.48 11.91 16.11
C VAL A 65 -3.09 12.64 17.38
N VAL A 66 -2.15 12.05 18.11
CA VAL A 66 -1.60 12.64 19.35
C VAL A 66 -0.36 13.47 19.04
N ARG A 67 -0.28 14.66 19.64
CA ARG A 67 0.88 15.55 19.56
C ARG A 67 1.29 15.99 20.96
N SER A 68 2.58 15.82 21.27
CA SER A 68 3.13 16.19 22.56
C SER A 68 4.35 17.08 22.41
N ARG A 69 4.53 17.98 23.39
CA ARG A 69 5.72 18.83 23.50
C ARG A 69 6.01 19.11 24.97
N SER A 70 7.31 19.25 25.30
CA SER A 70 7.76 19.76 26.59
C SER A 70 8.26 21.20 26.44
N GLY A 71 7.80 22.08 27.32
CA GLY A 71 8.16 23.49 27.28
C GLY A 71 7.47 24.28 26.16
N ALA A 72 7.75 25.57 26.11
CA ALA A 72 7.07 26.50 25.22
C ALA A 72 7.45 26.32 23.74
N GLY A 73 6.52 26.66 22.84
CA GLY A 73 6.69 26.74 21.39
C GLY A 73 5.83 25.76 20.61
N THR A 74 6.16 25.55 19.33
CA THR A 74 5.31 24.81 18.37
C THR A 74 6.03 23.63 17.73
N THR A 75 5.37 22.48 17.65
CA THR A 75 5.84 21.28 16.94
C THR A 75 4.78 20.84 15.93
N TRP A 76 5.22 20.41 14.75
CA TRP A 76 4.38 19.88 13.67
C TRP A 76 4.89 18.53 13.22
N SER A 77 3.97 17.66 12.79
CA SER A 77 4.31 16.48 12.00
C SER A 77 3.12 16.04 11.16
N GLY A 78 3.41 15.50 9.97
CA GLY A 78 2.41 14.91 9.09
C GLY A 78 1.71 13.71 9.72
N ALA A 79 0.51 13.44 9.22
CA ALA A 79 -0.26 12.23 9.45
C ALA A 79 -0.97 11.87 8.14
N SER A 80 -1.04 10.57 7.85
CA SER A 80 -1.76 10.03 6.70
C SER A 80 -2.67 8.89 7.17
N PHE A 81 -3.87 8.83 6.60
CA PHE A 81 -4.81 7.73 6.74
C PHE A 81 -5.39 7.37 5.38
N VAL A 82 -5.79 6.11 5.22
CA VAL A 82 -6.53 5.66 4.04
C VAL A 82 -7.95 5.28 4.41
N PHE A 83 -8.90 5.54 3.51
CA PHE A 83 -10.27 5.09 3.64
C PHE A 83 -10.84 4.70 2.27
N THR A 84 -11.74 3.72 2.23
CA THR A 84 -12.47 3.34 1.02
C THR A 84 -13.88 3.92 1.07
N ALA A 85 -14.28 4.66 0.06
CA ALA A 85 -15.59 5.32 0.02
C ALA A 85 -16.72 4.31 -0.18
N ASP A 86 -17.80 4.44 0.59
CA ASP A 86 -19.02 3.64 0.45
C ASP A 86 -20.20 4.42 -0.17
N ASP A 87 -20.01 5.72 -0.44
CA ASP A 87 -20.97 6.62 -1.07
C ASP A 87 -20.31 7.50 -2.14
N THR A 88 -21.13 8.25 -2.87
CA THR A 88 -20.76 9.31 -3.81
C THR A 88 -20.25 10.58 -3.14
N SER A 89 -20.28 10.64 -1.80
CA SER A 89 -19.66 11.70 -1.02
C SER A 89 -19.20 11.20 0.34
N SER A 90 -18.06 11.71 0.80
CA SER A 90 -17.56 11.50 2.15
C SER A 90 -17.43 12.84 2.89
N THR A 91 -17.55 12.80 4.22
CA THR A 91 -17.33 13.93 5.11
C THR A 91 -16.16 13.64 6.03
N ILE A 92 -15.09 14.43 5.91
CA ILE A 92 -13.99 14.42 6.89
C ILE A 92 -14.35 15.38 8.01
N THR A 93 -14.13 14.94 9.24
CA THR A 93 -14.30 15.74 10.46
C THR A 93 -13.07 15.62 11.33
N PHE A 94 -12.50 16.78 11.67
CA PHE A 94 -11.42 16.90 12.64
C PHE A 94 -12.00 17.48 13.93
N THR A 95 -11.82 16.80 15.05
CA THR A 95 -12.32 17.22 16.36
C THR A 95 -11.19 17.26 17.37
N ASP A 96 -11.12 18.31 18.16
CA ASP A 96 -10.26 18.34 19.32
C ASP A 96 -10.83 17.43 20.41
N VAL A 97 -10.14 16.33 20.68
CA VAL A 97 -10.52 15.36 21.72
C VAL A 97 -9.49 15.35 22.85
N SER A 98 -8.74 16.44 23.00
CA SER A 98 -7.67 16.54 23.98
C SER A 98 -8.21 16.76 25.41
N GLY A 99 -7.35 16.46 26.38
CA GLY A 99 -7.65 16.64 27.82
C GLY A 99 -6.72 17.61 28.55
N SER A 100 -5.83 18.33 27.85
CA SER A 100 -4.84 19.21 28.48
C SER A 100 -5.06 20.69 28.15
N SER A 101 -4.86 21.56 29.14
CA SER A 101 -4.97 23.02 29.01
C SER A 101 -3.59 23.69 28.88
N ASN A 102 -3.58 24.97 28.47
CA ASN A 102 -2.38 25.78 28.17
C ASN A 102 -1.56 25.28 26.97
N SER A 103 -2.25 24.67 26.01
CA SER A 103 -1.73 24.32 24.69
C SER A 103 -2.88 24.26 23.70
N ASP A 104 -2.62 24.61 22.46
CA ASP A 104 -3.59 24.61 21.37
C ASP A 104 -3.17 23.59 20.31
N LEU A 105 -4.16 22.98 19.68
CA LEU A 105 -3.99 22.03 18.59
C LEU A 105 -4.07 22.77 17.26
N LEU A 106 -3.20 22.39 16.32
CA LEU A 106 -3.04 23.05 15.03
C LEU A 106 -3.26 22.04 13.90
N LEU A 107 -3.88 22.49 12.82
CA LEU A 107 -4.12 21.71 11.60
C LEU A 107 -3.81 22.58 10.38
N ASP A 108 -3.04 22.04 9.43
CA ASP A 108 -2.79 22.63 8.10
C ASP A 108 -2.68 21.51 7.06
N HIS A 109 -2.64 21.88 5.80
CA HIS A 109 -2.28 21.04 4.66
C HIS A 109 -3.13 19.78 4.50
N VAL A 110 -4.43 19.88 4.79
CA VAL A 110 -5.39 18.80 4.54
C VAL A 110 -5.52 18.59 3.04
N VAL A 111 -5.18 17.39 2.58
CA VAL A 111 -5.27 16.95 1.20
C VAL A 111 -5.97 15.59 1.18
N VAL A 112 -6.87 15.42 0.22
CA VAL A 112 -7.48 14.12 -0.07
C VAL A 112 -7.17 13.79 -1.51
N THR A 113 -6.53 12.64 -1.74
CA THR A 113 -6.14 12.17 -3.07
C THR A 113 -6.69 10.77 -3.31
N PRO A 114 -7.33 10.50 -4.46
CA PRO A 114 -7.69 9.14 -4.83
C PRO A 114 -6.43 8.27 -4.99
N VAL A 115 -6.50 7.04 -4.50
CA VAL A 115 -5.48 6.01 -4.69
C VAL A 115 -5.91 5.15 -5.87
N ILE A 116 -5.28 5.38 -7.03
CA ILE A 116 -5.57 4.60 -8.23
C ILE A 116 -4.93 3.22 -8.08
N MET A 117 -5.75 2.17 -8.07
CA MET A 117 -5.27 0.79 -8.03
C MET A 117 -5.08 0.24 -9.44
N ARG A 118 -4.00 -0.50 -9.66
CA ARG A 118 -3.66 -1.19 -10.91
C ARG A 118 -3.55 -2.68 -10.67
N THR A 119 -4.04 -3.47 -11.62
CA THR A 119 -3.98 -4.93 -11.56
C THR A 119 -2.71 -5.44 -12.22
N LEU A 120 -1.91 -6.18 -11.46
CA LEU A 120 -0.85 -7.03 -11.98
C LEU A 120 -1.36 -8.47 -12.05
N THR A 121 -1.38 -9.04 -13.25
CA THR A 121 -1.58 -10.48 -13.46
C THR A 121 -0.23 -11.14 -13.73
N VAL A 122 0.07 -12.24 -13.05
CA VAL A 122 1.32 -13.00 -13.27
C VAL A 122 0.97 -14.40 -13.73
N GLU A 123 1.52 -14.80 -14.87
CA GLU A 123 1.24 -16.06 -15.56
C GLU A 123 2.52 -16.89 -15.75
N GLY A 124 2.36 -18.20 -15.91
CA GLY A 124 3.45 -19.12 -16.25
C GLY A 124 3.17 -19.89 -17.54
N THR A 125 4.17 -20.02 -18.41
CA THR A 125 4.04 -20.80 -19.66
C THR A 125 5.30 -21.58 -20.01
N PRO A 126 5.22 -22.79 -20.61
CA PRO A 126 4.00 -23.60 -20.81
C PRO A 126 3.48 -24.23 -19.50
N VAL A 127 4.21 -24.04 -18.41
CA VAL A 127 3.91 -24.56 -17.10
C VAL A 127 3.24 -23.47 -16.26
N GLY A 128 1.97 -23.69 -15.88
CA GLY A 128 1.33 -22.95 -14.80
C GLY A 128 1.70 -23.52 -13.43
N GLN A 129 1.30 -22.84 -12.35
CA GLN A 129 1.71 -23.18 -10.98
C GLN A 129 3.24 -23.26 -10.78
N VAL A 130 3.99 -22.30 -11.32
CA VAL A 130 5.40 -22.12 -10.95
C VAL A 130 5.50 -21.13 -9.80
N TYR A 131 6.46 -21.32 -8.90
CA TYR A 131 6.65 -20.43 -7.76
C TYR A 131 7.26 -19.11 -8.25
N VAL A 132 6.66 -17.99 -7.86
CA VAL A 132 7.16 -16.64 -8.12
C VAL A 132 7.18 -15.88 -6.80
N GLU A 133 8.32 -15.28 -6.50
CA GLU A 133 8.44 -14.31 -5.40
C GLU A 133 8.08 -12.93 -5.93
N PHE A 134 7.51 -12.10 -5.07
CA PHE A 134 7.13 -10.75 -5.42
C PHE A 134 7.33 -9.78 -4.26
N ALA A 135 7.68 -8.54 -4.61
CA ALA A 135 7.76 -7.40 -3.72
C ALA A 135 7.14 -6.16 -4.40
N PRO A 136 6.50 -5.25 -3.66
CA PRO A 136 6.15 -5.36 -2.24
C PRO A 136 5.18 -6.52 -1.93
N PRO A 137 5.16 -6.99 -0.67
CA PRO A 137 4.21 -8.01 -0.23
C PRO A 137 2.76 -7.60 -0.53
N ASP A 138 1.87 -8.59 -0.59
CA ASP A 138 0.45 -8.30 -0.74
C ASP A 138 -0.17 -7.83 0.58
N GLU A 139 -1.48 -7.59 0.58
CA GLU A 139 -2.22 -7.10 1.76
C GLU A 139 -2.16 -8.04 2.98
N TYR A 140 -1.80 -9.31 2.77
CA TYR A 140 -1.61 -10.30 3.84
C TYR A 140 -0.15 -10.44 4.28
N GLY A 141 0.76 -9.72 3.63
CA GLY A 141 2.20 -9.82 3.86
C GLY A 141 2.85 -11.00 3.14
N ASP A 142 2.15 -11.68 2.23
CA ASP A 142 2.73 -12.75 1.44
C ASP A 142 3.71 -12.17 0.41
N THR A 143 4.81 -12.87 0.19
CA THR A 143 5.92 -12.46 -0.70
C THR A 143 6.14 -13.45 -1.84
N TRP A 144 5.25 -14.43 -1.99
CA TRP A 144 5.36 -15.46 -3.01
C TRP A 144 4.00 -16.07 -3.29
N TYR A 145 3.74 -16.45 -4.55
CA TYR A 145 2.56 -17.20 -4.97
C TYR A 145 2.91 -18.12 -6.15
N TRP A 146 2.05 -19.11 -6.39
CA TRP A 146 2.05 -19.85 -7.64
C TRP A 146 1.54 -18.95 -8.77
N THR A 147 2.16 -19.00 -9.95
CA THR A 147 1.71 -18.28 -11.16
C THR A 147 0.23 -18.50 -11.46
N ASP A 148 -0.32 -17.65 -12.31
CA ASP A 148 -1.73 -17.54 -12.68
C ASP A 148 -2.55 -16.87 -11.56
N PHE A 149 -1.94 -15.87 -10.92
CA PHE A 149 -2.53 -15.04 -9.89
C PHE A 149 -2.72 -13.60 -10.36
N SER A 150 -3.52 -12.83 -9.63
CA SER A 150 -3.62 -11.38 -9.80
C SER A 150 -3.48 -10.66 -8.48
N ARG A 151 -2.95 -9.44 -8.51
CA ARG A 151 -2.78 -8.53 -7.38
C ARG A 151 -3.13 -7.11 -7.79
N ASN A 152 -3.60 -6.34 -6.82
CA ASN A 152 -3.83 -4.92 -7.01
C ASN A 152 -2.80 -4.14 -6.21
N TYR A 153 -2.13 -3.19 -6.84
CA TYR A 153 -1.19 -2.28 -6.19
C TYR A 153 -1.56 -0.83 -6.55
N PRO A 154 -1.23 0.14 -5.69
CA PRO A 154 -1.31 1.55 -6.07
C PRO A 154 -0.49 1.82 -7.34
N GLU A 155 -1.00 2.68 -8.21
CA GLU A 155 -0.29 3.15 -9.39
C GLU A 155 1.06 3.76 -9.00
N GLY A 156 2.10 3.44 -9.78
CA GLY A 156 3.45 3.90 -9.50
C GLY A 156 4.22 3.02 -8.51
N THR A 157 3.62 1.96 -7.99
CA THR A 157 4.33 0.96 -7.17
C THR A 157 5.45 0.33 -7.99
N GLU A 158 6.66 0.32 -7.44
CA GLU A 158 7.78 -0.45 -7.97
C GLU A 158 7.59 -1.91 -7.55
N ILE A 159 7.41 -2.78 -8.53
CA ILE A 159 7.22 -4.21 -8.37
C ILE A 159 8.53 -4.90 -8.72
N THR A 160 8.98 -5.82 -7.88
CA THR A 160 10.00 -6.82 -8.19
C THR A 160 9.35 -8.19 -8.24
N LEU A 161 9.56 -8.94 -9.32
CA LEU A 161 9.20 -10.35 -9.42
C LEU A 161 10.47 -11.19 -9.61
N THR A 162 10.52 -12.35 -8.94
CA THR A 162 11.61 -13.32 -9.11
C THR A 162 11.04 -14.67 -9.50
N ALA A 163 11.34 -15.08 -10.73
CA ALA A 163 10.99 -16.40 -11.24
C ALA A 163 11.88 -17.44 -10.55
N VAL A 164 11.27 -18.50 -10.05
CA VAL A 164 12.00 -19.64 -9.51
C VAL A 164 11.80 -20.83 -10.42
N ASP A 165 12.87 -21.61 -10.62
CA ASP A 165 12.76 -22.87 -11.35
C ASP A 165 11.83 -23.84 -10.58
N PRO A 166 10.85 -24.46 -11.26
CA PRO A 166 9.90 -25.33 -10.58
C PRO A 166 10.59 -26.54 -9.95
N TYR A 167 10.23 -26.84 -8.70
CA TYR A 167 10.70 -28.05 -8.02
C TYR A 167 10.05 -29.30 -8.64
N ILE A 168 10.86 -30.23 -9.14
CA ILE A 168 10.37 -31.46 -9.74
C ILE A 168 9.81 -32.37 -8.64
N THR A 169 8.49 -32.58 -8.64
CA THR A 169 7.84 -33.60 -7.81
C THR A 169 7.34 -34.76 -8.66
N SER A 170 6.89 -35.85 -8.04
CA SER A 170 6.31 -36.98 -8.77
C SER A 170 5.01 -36.65 -9.51
N THR A 171 4.41 -35.49 -9.23
CA THR A 171 3.11 -35.05 -9.77
C THR A 171 3.15 -33.72 -10.55
N TYR A 172 4.19 -32.90 -10.41
CA TYR A 172 4.29 -31.56 -11.04
C TYR A 172 5.74 -31.15 -11.38
N PRO A 173 5.97 -30.32 -12.41
CA PRO A 173 4.97 -29.79 -13.35
C PRO A 173 4.63 -30.75 -14.51
N SER A 174 5.45 -31.77 -14.71
CA SER A 174 5.17 -32.95 -15.53
C SER A 174 6.18 -34.02 -15.14
N LYS A 175 5.73 -35.26 -14.93
CA LYS A 175 6.55 -36.36 -14.39
C LYS A 175 7.89 -36.48 -15.14
N GLY A 176 8.99 -36.13 -14.48
CA GLY A 176 10.35 -36.31 -15.00
C GLY A 176 10.83 -35.26 -15.99
N LEU A 177 10.10 -34.16 -16.20
CA LEU A 177 10.55 -33.04 -17.02
C LEU A 177 11.03 -31.91 -16.11
N GLU A 178 12.25 -31.45 -16.37
CA GLU A 178 12.82 -30.27 -15.73
C GLU A 178 12.53 -29.07 -16.61
N TYR A 179 12.16 -27.93 -16.01
CA TYR A 179 11.92 -26.68 -16.73
C TYR A 179 12.82 -25.60 -16.16
N ARG A 180 13.34 -24.74 -17.04
CA ARG A 180 14.21 -23.62 -16.68
C ARG A 180 13.60 -22.31 -17.14
N PHE A 181 13.60 -21.32 -16.27
CA PHE A 181 13.23 -19.97 -16.64
C PHE A 181 14.09 -19.48 -17.81
N GLN A 182 13.46 -18.80 -18.77
CA GLN A 182 14.12 -18.24 -19.94
C GLN A 182 14.01 -16.71 -19.99
N ARG A 183 12.79 -16.18 -19.82
CA ARG A 183 12.51 -14.75 -19.97
C ARG A 183 11.19 -14.34 -19.34
N TRP A 184 11.09 -13.04 -19.07
CA TRP A 184 9.87 -12.35 -18.73
C TRP A 184 9.28 -11.65 -19.95
N LEU A 185 7.96 -11.77 -20.12
CA LEU A 185 7.19 -10.94 -21.04
C LEU A 185 6.28 -9.99 -20.24
N MET A 186 6.22 -8.71 -20.59
CA MET A 186 5.20 -7.78 -20.13
C MET A 186 4.26 -7.47 -21.28
N ASP A 187 2.99 -7.77 -21.10
CA ASP A 187 1.94 -7.63 -22.10
C ASP A 187 2.32 -8.29 -23.45
N GLY A 188 3.02 -9.43 -23.36
CA GLY A 188 3.51 -10.20 -24.50
C GLY A 188 4.84 -9.74 -25.11
N VAL A 189 5.45 -8.66 -24.62
CA VAL A 189 6.75 -8.15 -25.09
C VAL A 189 7.86 -8.54 -24.12
N GLU A 190 8.98 -9.05 -24.63
CA GLU A 190 10.13 -9.43 -23.80
C GLU A 190 10.75 -8.21 -23.10
N ILE A 191 10.94 -8.33 -21.78
CA ILE A 191 11.53 -7.28 -20.94
C ILE A 191 12.86 -7.69 -20.31
N GLY A 192 13.20 -8.98 -20.33
CA GLY A 192 14.48 -9.46 -19.79
C GLY A 192 14.56 -10.98 -19.70
N THR A 193 15.79 -11.47 -19.56
CA THR A 193 16.12 -12.89 -19.36
C THR A 193 16.68 -13.18 -17.98
N ASP A 194 16.81 -12.17 -17.12
CA ASP A 194 17.14 -12.35 -15.70
C ASP A 194 15.90 -12.91 -14.98
N PRO A 195 16.04 -13.94 -14.13
CA PRO A 195 14.94 -14.42 -13.29
C PRO A 195 14.29 -13.32 -12.45
N GLU A 196 15.05 -12.30 -12.03
CA GLU A 196 14.53 -11.14 -11.33
C GLU A 196 14.23 -9.99 -12.30
N VAL A 197 13.04 -9.39 -12.18
CA VAL A 197 12.66 -8.20 -12.94
C VAL A 197 11.99 -7.17 -12.05
N ALA A 198 12.37 -5.91 -12.23
CA ALA A 198 11.78 -4.76 -11.55
C ALA A 198 11.15 -3.78 -12.55
N PHE A 199 9.95 -3.28 -12.24
CA PHE A 199 9.23 -2.32 -13.07
C PHE A 199 8.23 -1.52 -12.25
N VAL A 200 7.78 -0.39 -12.79
CA VAL A 200 6.75 0.45 -12.17
C VAL A 200 5.38 0.07 -12.74
N LEU A 201 4.40 -0.22 -11.88
CA LEU A 201 3.03 -0.52 -12.28
C LEU A 201 2.24 0.77 -12.51
N ASP A 202 2.34 1.33 -13.71
CA ASP A 202 1.66 2.55 -14.15
C ASP A 202 0.29 2.31 -14.84
N GLY A 203 -0.06 1.04 -15.00
CA GLY A 203 -1.26 0.55 -15.65
C GLY A 203 -1.53 -0.89 -15.26
N ASP A 204 -2.67 -1.43 -15.68
CA ASP A 204 -2.89 -2.87 -15.55
C ASP A 204 -1.91 -3.60 -16.47
N ARG A 205 -1.23 -4.63 -15.96
CA ARG A 205 -0.17 -5.36 -16.67
C ARG A 205 -0.33 -6.86 -16.51
N THR A 206 0.05 -7.59 -17.54
CA THR A 206 0.23 -9.04 -17.49
C THR A 206 1.71 -9.39 -17.66
N LEU A 207 2.30 -10.04 -16.65
CA LEU A 207 3.66 -10.55 -16.71
C LEU A 207 3.64 -12.07 -16.86
N THR A 208 4.32 -12.56 -17.90
CA THR A 208 4.42 -14.00 -18.17
C THR A 208 5.85 -14.47 -17.96
N ALA A 209 6.04 -15.40 -17.02
CA ALA A 209 7.29 -16.14 -16.87
C ALA A 209 7.33 -17.27 -17.93
N VAL A 210 8.29 -17.19 -18.85
CA VAL A 210 8.47 -18.19 -19.90
C VAL A 210 9.53 -19.19 -19.47
N TYR A 211 9.16 -20.46 -19.45
CA TYR A 211 10.03 -21.59 -19.16
C TYR A 211 10.21 -22.46 -20.41
N GLU A 212 11.34 -23.15 -20.48
CA GLU A 212 11.60 -24.18 -21.49
C GLU A 212 12.00 -25.49 -20.81
N GLU A 213 11.63 -26.61 -21.44
CA GLU A 213 12.02 -27.94 -20.98
C GLU A 213 13.55 -28.08 -21.08
N ALA A 214 14.19 -28.45 -19.98
CA ALA A 214 15.61 -28.74 -19.95
C ALA A 214 15.90 -30.04 -20.71
N PRO A 215 17.09 -30.17 -21.34
CA PRO A 215 17.47 -31.40 -22.02
C PRO A 215 17.36 -32.63 -21.09
N PRO A 216 16.96 -33.81 -21.62
CA PRO A 216 16.86 -35.02 -20.81
C PRO A 216 18.21 -35.38 -20.18
N VAL A 217 18.22 -35.61 -18.87
CA VAL A 217 19.41 -36.15 -18.20
C VAL A 217 19.46 -37.67 -18.45
N ILE A 218 20.44 -38.13 -19.24
CA ILE A 218 20.67 -39.57 -19.45
C ILE A 218 21.35 -40.13 -18.20
N LEU A 219 20.58 -40.83 -17.37
CA LEU A 219 21.07 -41.41 -16.11
C LEU A 219 21.66 -42.82 -16.27
N THR A 220 21.44 -43.49 -17.42
CA THR A 220 22.04 -44.80 -17.73
C THR A 220 22.37 -44.94 -19.21
N GLN A 221 23.63 -45.26 -19.52
CA GLN A 221 24.03 -45.81 -20.81
C GLN A 221 23.90 -47.33 -20.73
N PRO A 222 23.24 -48.02 -21.69
CA PRO A 222 23.23 -49.48 -21.68
C PRO A 222 24.67 -50.01 -21.78
N GLU A 223 24.99 -51.04 -21.01
CA GLU A 223 26.28 -51.72 -21.12
C GLU A 223 26.48 -52.16 -22.58
N ASN A 224 27.67 -51.89 -23.13
CA ASN A 224 28.03 -52.33 -24.48
C ASN A 224 27.88 -53.86 -24.54
N VAL A 225 26.94 -54.32 -25.36
CA VAL A 225 26.72 -55.75 -25.66
C VAL A 225 27.81 -56.27 -26.59
#